data_AF-A0A229UST4-F1
#
_entry.id   AF-A0A229UST4-F1
#
_cell.length_a   1.000
_cell.length_b   1.000
_cell.length_c   1.000
_cell.angle_alpha   90.00
_cell.angle_beta   90.00
_cell.angle_gamma   90.00
#
_symmetry.space_group_name_H-M   'P 1'
#
loop_
_entity.id
_entity.type
_entity.pdbx_description
1 polymer ?
#
loop_
_entity_poly.entity_id
_entity_poly.type
_entity_poly.pdbx_seq_one_letter_code
_entity_poly.pdbx_strand_id
1 'polypeptide(L)'
;MRDHPTIHQGMTDYLPHYYRESPITQNLLDREADELASLNSAIFGIIEQWFVETATWGLAACERVLGIVTDPLKPLDQRRSVIKSKLRGTGTITVELIQNVAESYANGTVQIIEDYPHYTVTIKFISTRGIPANLEDIRNALREIIPAHLAVVFEFTYLTWGELDSEELSWDAFDTLGLTWNELEVYRAN
;
A
#
# COMPACT_ATOMS: atom_id res chain seq x y z
N MET A 1 1.80 31.81 -10.72
CA MET A 1 0.46 32.15 -10.21
C MET A 1 0.03 33.44 -10.90
N ARG A 2 -1.22 33.55 -11.36
CA ARG A 2 -1.71 34.85 -11.85
C ARG A 2 -2.03 35.71 -10.63
N ASP A 3 -1.32 36.81 -10.52
CA ASP A 3 -1.60 37.85 -9.54
C ASP A 3 -2.78 38.71 -9.99
N HIS A 4 -3.31 39.52 -9.07
CA HIS A 4 -4.41 40.45 -9.34
C HIS A 4 -4.27 41.21 -10.68
N PRO A 5 -3.16 41.90 -10.98
CA PRO A 5 -3.07 42.68 -12.22
C PRO A 5 -3.13 41.81 -13.48
N THR A 6 -2.57 40.60 -13.44
CA THR A 6 -2.67 39.66 -14.57
C THR A 6 -4.10 39.14 -14.75
N ILE A 7 -4.82 38.89 -13.66
CA ILE A 7 -6.23 38.45 -13.70
C ILE A 7 -7.11 39.57 -14.24
N HIS A 8 -6.98 40.77 -13.68
CA HIS A 8 -7.74 41.95 -14.08
C HIS A 8 -7.54 42.27 -15.57
N GLN A 9 -6.29 42.29 -16.03
CA GLN A 9 -5.96 42.51 -17.44
C GLN A 9 -6.58 41.41 -18.32
N GLY A 10 -6.45 40.14 -17.91
CA GLY A 10 -7.06 39.02 -18.63
C GLY A 10 -8.57 39.19 -18.78
N MET A 11 -9.28 39.51 -17.71
CA MET A 11 -10.73 39.75 -17.75
C MET A 11 -11.11 40.93 -18.64
N THR A 12 -10.34 42.03 -18.55
CA THR A 12 -10.53 43.21 -19.39
C THR A 12 -10.38 42.90 -20.88
N ASP A 13 -9.48 41.98 -21.25
CA ASP A 13 -9.25 41.58 -22.64
C ASP A 13 -10.37 40.69 -23.21
N TYR A 14 -11.15 40.03 -22.36
CA TYR A 14 -12.35 39.28 -22.78
C TYR A 14 -13.59 40.15 -22.96
N LEU A 15 -13.54 41.44 -22.56
CA LEU A 15 -14.67 42.35 -22.68
C LEU A 15 -14.55 43.26 -23.92
N PRO A 16 -15.69 43.66 -24.54
CA PRO A 16 -15.69 44.69 -25.58
C PRO A 16 -15.02 45.99 -25.15
N HIS A 17 -14.29 46.64 -26.06
CA HIS A 17 -13.49 47.83 -25.77
C HIS A 17 -14.25 49.01 -25.16
N TYR A 18 -15.54 49.17 -25.47
CA TYR A 18 -16.36 50.27 -24.94
C TYR A 18 -16.58 50.18 -23.42
N TYR A 19 -16.37 49.02 -22.79
CA TYR A 19 -16.44 48.89 -21.33
C TYR A 19 -15.17 49.36 -20.62
N ARG A 20 -14.06 49.60 -21.33
CA ARG A 20 -12.79 50.01 -20.70
C ARG A 20 -12.90 51.36 -20.00
N GLU A 21 -13.73 52.25 -20.53
CA GLU A 21 -13.93 53.60 -19.99
C GLU A 21 -15.03 53.66 -18.92
N SER A 22 -15.78 52.58 -18.72
CA SER A 22 -16.88 52.53 -17.75
C SER A 22 -16.34 52.39 -16.32
N PRO A 23 -16.53 53.39 -15.44
CA PRO A 23 -16.04 53.31 -14.07
C PRO A 23 -16.73 52.20 -13.25
N ILE A 24 -17.97 51.88 -13.60
CA ILE A 24 -18.72 50.79 -12.97
C ILE A 24 -18.07 49.44 -13.33
N THR A 25 -17.73 49.26 -14.60
CA THR A 25 -17.14 48.00 -15.08
C THR A 25 -15.74 47.82 -14.54
N GLN A 26 -14.90 48.86 -14.51
CA GLN A 26 -13.58 48.80 -13.89
C GLN A 26 -13.67 48.41 -12.42
N ASN A 27 -14.57 49.05 -11.66
CA ASN A 27 -14.74 48.71 -10.24
C ASN A 27 -15.20 47.26 -10.04
N LEU A 28 -16.09 46.76 -10.89
CA LEU A 28 -16.53 45.36 -10.83
C LEU A 28 -15.37 44.40 -11.12
N LEU A 29 -14.62 44.64 -12.20
CA LEU A 29 -13.47 43.82 -12.57
C LEU A 29 -12.39 43.81 -11.50
N ASP A 30 -12.11 44.95 -10.87
CA ASP A 30 -11.15 45.03 -9.76
C ASP A 30 -11.55 44.13 -8.60
N ARG A 31 -12.83 44.16 -8.21
CA ARG A 31 -13.37 43.33 -7.12
C ARG A 31 -13.38 41.85 -7.48
N GLU A 32 -13.79 41.51 -8.70
CA GLU A 32 -13.77 40.13 -9.17
C GLU A 32 -12.34 39.58 -9.25
N ALA A 33 -11.37 40.41 -9.68
CA ALA A 33 -9.97 40.03 -9.72
C ALA A 33 -9.38 39.78 -8.32
N ASP A 34 -9.78 40.55 -7.30
CA ASP A 34 -9.40 40.32 -5.89
C ASP A 34 -9.90 38.95 -5.38
N GLU A 35 -11.17 38.63 -5.65
CA GLU A 35 -11.77 37.36 -5.25
C GLU A 35 -11.11 36.17 -5.97
N LEU A 36 -10.85 36.31 -7.29
CA LEU A 36 -10.15 35.28 -8.06
C LEU A 36 -8.70 35.10 -7.63
N ALA A 37 -8.00 36.16 -7.27
CA ALA A 37 -6.64 36.07 -6.73
C ALA A 37 -6.64 35.32 -5.38
N SER A 38 -7.60 35.62 -4.52
CA SER A 38 -7.79 34.94 -3.23
C SER A 38 -8.14 33.46 -3.40
N LEU A 39 -9.06 33.14 -4.32
CA LEU A 39 -9.41 31.77 -4.66
C LEU A 39 -8.19 31.00 -5.21
N ASN A 40 -7.43 31.61 -6.13
CA ASN A 40 -6.21 31.01 -6.65
C ASN A 40 -5.23 30.70 -5.51
N SER A 41 -5.00 31.66 -4.60
CA SER A 41 -4.13 31.45 -3.44
C SER A 41 -4.60 30.28 -2.58
N ALA A 42 -5.90 30.18 -2.31
CA ALA A 42 -6.47 29.08 -1.54
C ALA A 42 -6.27 27.71 -2.24
N ILE A 43 -6.52 27.64 -3.55
CA ILE A 43 -6.32 26.41 -4.34
C ILE A 43 -4.85 25.98 -4.28
N PHE A 44 -3.91 26.90 -4.51
CA PHE A 44 -2.49 26.58 -4.45
C PHE A 44 -2.04 26.19 -3.03
N GLY A 45 -2.57 26.85 -2.00
CA GLY A 45 -2.31 26.48 -0.60
C GLY A 45 -2.73 25.05 -0.29
N ILE A 46 -3.83 24.56 -0.89
CA ILE A 46 -4.25 23.15 -0.79
C ILE A 46 -3.29 22.24 -1.55
N ILE A 47 -2.91 22.58 -2.78
CA ILE A 47 -1.97 21.80 -3.59
C ILE A 47 -0.61 21.66 -2.88
N GLU A 48 -0.13 22.72 -2.24
CA GLU A 48 1.08 22.68 -1.42
C GLU A 48 0.99 21.67 -0.27
N GLN A 49 -0.20 21.34 0.22
CA GLN A 49 -0.35 20.33 1.26
C GLN A 49 -0.21 18.89 0.76
N TRP A 50 -0.27 18.68 -0.56
CA TRP A 50 -0.18 17.34 -1.14
C TRP A 50 1.26 16.85 -1.26
N PHE A 51 2.23 17.77 -1.28
CA PHE A 51 3.65 17.43 -1.37
C PHE A 51 4.30 17.51 0.00
N VAL A 52 5.03 16.46 0.39
CA VAL A 52 5.71 16.38 1.70
C VAL A 52 6.64 17.57 1.95
N GLU A 53 7.28 18.10 0.90
CA GLU A 53 8.21 19.25 1.02
C GLU A 53 7.53 20.52 1.51
N THR A 54 6.35 20.82 0.97
CA THR A 54 5.64 22.08 1.17
C THR A 54 4.54 21.96 2.24
N ALA A 55 4.07 20.75 2.51
CA ALA A 55 2.97 20.51 3.43
C ALA A 55 3.29 20.97 4.85
N THR A 56 2.32 21.61 5.50
CA THR A 56 2.35 22.01 6.91
C THR A 56 1.35 21.15 7.69
N TRP A 57 0.08 21.52 7.72
CA TRP A 57 -0.99 20.73 8.32
C TRP A 57 -1.28 19.44 7.53
N GLY A 58 -0.98 19.42 6.22
CA GLY A 58 -1.12 18.24 5.37
C GLY A 58 -0.25 17.04 5.78
N LEU A 59 0.84 17.26 6.53
CA LEU A 59 1.74 16.18 6.95
C LEU A 59 1.06 15.11 7.79
N ALA A 60 0.04 15.48 8.58
CA ALA A 60 -0.72 14.53 9.38
C ALA A 60 -1.47 13.50 8.51
N ALA A 61 -1.90 13.88 7.30
CA ALA A 61 -2.52 12.95 6.36
C ALA A 61 -1.49 11.97 5.79
N CYS A 62 -0.30 12.45 5.40
CA CYS A 62 0.79 11.60 4.93
C CYS A 62 1.24 10.59 6.00
N GLU A 63 1.38 11.04 7.25
CA GLU A 63 1.73 10.17 8.39
C GLU A 63 0.70 9.06 8.58
N ARG A 64 -0.59 9.40 8.53
CA ARG A 64 -1.68 8.41 8.64
C ARG A 64 -1.60 7.34 7.55
N VAL A 65 -1.37 7.75 6.30
CA VAL A 65 -1.24 6.82 5.16
C VAL A 65 -0.05 5.87 5.34
N LEU A 66 1.03 6.34 5.97
CA LEU A 66 2.25 5.56 6.20
C LEU A 66 2.27 4.82 7.55
N GLY A 67 1.17 4.86 8.32
CA GLY A 67 1.10 4.25 9.66
C GLY A 67 2.03 4.90 10.69
N ILE A 68 2.43 6.16 10.48
CA ILE A 68 3.28 6.92 11.40
C ILE A 68 2.38 7.62 12.43
N VAL A 69 2.70 7.49 13.72
CA VAL A 69 1.99 8.23 14.78
C VAL A 69 2.34 9.71 14.69
N THR A 70 1.33 10.55 14.48
CA THR A 70 1.49 12.00 14.40
C THR A 70 1.88 12.59 15.76
N ASP A 71 2.98 13.33 15.78
CA ASP A 71 3.43 14.12 16.92
C ASP A 71 3.41 15.62 16.55
N PRO A 72 2.43 16.40 17.05
CA PRO A 72 2.28 17.81 16.70
C PRO A 72 3.36 18.71 17.33
N LEU A 73 4.11 18.23 18.34
CA LEU A 73 5.15 19.01 19.00
C LEU A 73 6.48 18.96 18.23
N LYS A 74 6.64 18.02 17.29
CA LYS A 74 7.85 17.92 16.48
C LYS A 74 7.91 19.02 15.40
N PRO A 75 9.10 19.61 15.16
CA PRO A 75 9.31 20.52 14.05
C PRO A 75 8.94 19.85 12.70
N LEU A 76 8.35 20.63 11.79
CA LEU A 76 7.89 20.13 10.48
C LEU A 76 8.99 19.42 9.70
N ASP A 77 10.22 19.94 9.71
CA ASP A 77 11.35 19.34 8.96
C ASP A 77 11.74 17.95 9.48
N GLN A 78 11.62 17.73 10.80
CA GLN A 78 11.84 16.41 11.38
C GLN A 78 10.73 15.44 10.97
N ARG A 79 9.46 15.90 11.00
CA ARG A 79 8.31 15.09 10.54
C ARG A 79 8.45 14.71 9.07
N ARG A 80 8.81 15.66 8.20
CA ARG A 80 9.13 15.42 6.78
C ARG A 80 10.24 14.40 6.60
N SER A 81 11.29 14.48 7.40
CA SER A 81 12.42 13.54 7.31
C SER A 81 12.01 12.11 7.62
N VAL A 82 11.16 11.90 8.64
CA VAL A 82 10.61 10.59 8.98
C VAL A 82 9.73 10.06 7.85
N ILE A 83 8.81 10.88 7.33
CA ILE A 83 7.95 10.52 6.19
C ILE A 83 8.78 10.10 4.98
N LYS A 84 9.74 10.94 4.56
CA LYS A 84 10.64 10.65 3.43
C LYS A 84 11.45 9.38 3.64
N SER A 85 11.91 9.12 4.87
CA SER A 85 12.64 7.90 5.20
C SER A 85 11.76 6.66 5.06
N LYS A 86 10.51 6.70 5.53
CA LYS A 86 9.56 5.58 5.39
C LYS A 86 9.24 5.32 3.92
N LEU A 87 8.98 6.38 3.14
CA LEU A 87 8.76 6.27 1.68
C LEU A 87 9.95 5.63 0.94
N ARG A 88 11.19 5.96 1.33
CA ARG A 88 12.38 5.30 0.75
C ARG A 88 12.57 3.87 1.23
N GLY A 89 12.24 3.61 2.50
CA GLY A 89 12.46 2.33 3.17
C GLY A 89 11.54 1.19 2.73
N THR A 90 10.44 1.49 2.05
CA THR A 90 9.52 0.45 1.54
C THR A 90 10.14 -0.37 0.40
N GLY A 91 11.17 0.16 -0.30
CA GLY A 91 11.89 -0.57 -1.34
C GLY A 91 11.00 -1.06 -2.49
N THR A 92 11.58 -1.90 -3.36
CA THR A 92 10.82 -2.68 -4.35
C THR A 92 10.51 -4.04 -3.73
N ILE A 93 9.25 -4.41 -3.69
CA ILE A 93 8.85 -5.74 -3.25
C ILE A 93 9.14 -6.72 -4.38
N THR A 94 10.13 -7.59 -4.18
CA THR A 94 10.49 -8.66 -5.11
C THR A 94 9.90 -9.98 -4.64
N VAL A 95 9.74 -10.94 -5.58
CA VAL A 95 9.36 -12.32 -5.27
C VAL A 95 10.28 -12.93 -4.22
N GLU A 96 11.58 -12.67 -4.33
CA GLU A 96 12.60 -13.11 -3.38
C GLU A 96 12.37 -12.53 -1.97
N LEU A 97 11.98 -11.26 -1.85
CA LEU A 97 11.65 -10.66 -0.56
C LEU A 97 10.43 -11.33 0.07
N ILE A 98 9.37 -11.56 -0.72
CA ILE A 98 8.14 -12.24 -0.26
C ILE A 98 8.49 -13.65 0.22
N GLN A 99 9.29 -14.38 -0.56
CA GLN A 99 9.74 -15.72 -0.22
C GLN A 99 10.53 -15.71 1.09
N ASN A 100 11.56 -14.87 1.22
CA ASN A 100 12.38 -14.78 2.43
C ASN A 100 11.56 -14.48 3.68
N VAL A 101 10.59 -13.57 3.59
CA VAL A 101 9.69 -13.26 4.72
C VAL A 101 8.82 -14.46 5.05
N ALA A 102 8.17 -15.10 4.06
CA ALA A 102 7.34 -16.27 4.30
C ALA A 102 8.12 -17.44 4.92
N GLU A 103 9.32 -17.72 4.41
CA GLU A 103 10.20 -18.80 4.90
C GLU A 103 10.70 -18.55 6.32
N SER A 104 11.02 -17.29 6.67
CA SER A 104 11.49 -16.92 8.01
C SER A 104 10.46 -17.15 9.11
N TYR A 105 9.17 -17.01 8.78
CA TYR A 105 8.09 -17.31 9.72
C TYR A 105 7.72 -18.79 9.70
N ALA A 106 7.67 -19.42 8.52
CA ALA A 106 7.27 -20.82 8.39
C ALA A 106 8.34 -21.84 8.85
N ASN A 107 9.59 -21.41 9.05
CA ASN A 107 10.76 -22.28 9.27
C ASN A 107 10.85 -23.40 8.21
N GLY A 108 10.60 -23.05 6.95
CA GLY A 108 10.52 -24.01 5.86
C GLY A 108 10.48 -23.32 4.50
N THR A 109 10.69 -24.09 3.44
CA THR A 109 10.69 -23.64 2.05
C THR A 109 9.27 -23.32 1.57
N VAL A 110 9.16 -22.19 0.89
CA VAL A 110 7.91 -21.67 0.33
C VAL A 110 8.14 -21.36 -1.14
N GLN A 111 7.16 -21.69 -1.98
CA GLN A 111 7.15 -21.29 -3.38
C GLN A 111 6.17 -20.15 -3.60
N ILE A 112 6.62 -19.13 -4.32
CA ILE A 112 5.78 -18.00 -4.73
C ILE A 112 5.40 -18.17 -6.20
N ILE A 113 4.11 -18.04 -6.49
CA ILE A 113 3.54 -18.13 -7.84
C ILE A 113 2.83 -16.82 -8.13
N GLU A 114 3.26 -16.12 -9.17
CA GLU A 114 2.65 -14.85 -9.60
C GLU A 114 1.65 -15.11 -10.75
N ASP A 115 0.39 -14.73 -10.53
CA ASP A 115 -0.66 -14.69 -11.55
C ASP A 115 -0.93 -13.23 -11.92
N TYR A 116 -0.17 -12.74 -12.92
CA TYR A 116 -0.29 -11.36 -13.39
C TYR A 116 -1.68 -11.02 -13.94
N PRO A 117 -2.33 -11.85 -14.78
CA PRO A 117 -3.69 -11.59 -15.26
C PRO A 117 -4.72 -11.37 -14.15
N HIS A 118 -4.63 -12.10 -13.04
CA HIS A 118 -5.59 -12.03 -11.93
C HIS A 118 -5.09 -11.20 -10.74
N TYR A 119 -3.96 -10.49 -10.86
CA TYR A 119 -3.37 -9.69 -9.78
C TYR A 119 -3.22 -10.47 -8.47
N THR A 120 -2.82 -11.73 -8.57
CA THR A 120 -2.79 -12.65 -7.42
C THR A 120 -1.38 -13.20 -7.22
N VAL A 121 -0.95 -13.24 -5.96
CA VAL A 121 0.28 -13.89 -5.52
C VAL A 121 -0.12 -15.08 -4.64
N THR A 122 0.24 -16.27 -5.09
CA THR A 122 0.01 -17.51 -4.35
C THR A 122 1.28 -17.94 -3.64
N ILE A 123 1.15 -18.20 -2.34
CA ILE A 123 2.22 -18.61 -1.44
C ILE A 123 1.96 -20.06 -1.08
N LYS A 124 2.79 -20.95 -1.62
CA LYS A 124 2.66 -22.40 -1.46
C LYS A 124 3.68 -22.93 -0.46
N PHE A 125 3.20 -23.51 0.64
CA PHE A 125 4.07 -24.10 1.68
C PHE A 125 4.48 -25.52 1.30
N ILE A 126 5.78 -25.73 1.06
CA ILE A 126 6.32 -27.02 0.58
C ILE A 126 6.86 -27.86 1.73
N SER A 127 7.57 -27.23 2.67
CA SER A 127 8.30 -27.98 3.71
C SER A 127 7.39 -28.54 4.80
N THR A 128 6.38 -27.77 5.20
CA THR A 128 5.42 -28.12 6.25
C THR A 128 4.09 -28.50 5.64
N ARG A 129 3.58 -29.68 6.01
CA ARG A 129 2.23 -30.13 5.66
C ARG A 129 1.22 -29.54 6.62
N GLY A 130 0.03 -29.25 6.11
CA GLY A 130 -1.04 -28.63 6.87
C GLY A 130 -0.90 -27.13 7.05
N ILE A 131 -1.71 -26.59 7.95
CA ILE A 131 -1.79 -25.15 8.23
C ILE A 131 -0.73 -24.77 9.27
N PRO A 132 0.19 -23.83 8.98
CA PRO A 132 1.15 -23.34 9.96
C PRO A 132 0.45 -22.72 11.18
N ALA A 133 0.92 -23.03 12.39
CA ALA A 133 0.35 -22.48 13.62
C ALA A 133 0.40 -20.95 13.69
N ASN A 134 1.39 -20.34 13.03
CA ASN A 134 1.62 -18.90 12.96
C ASN A 134 1.11 -18.27 11.65
N LEU A 135 0.09 -18.85 11.01
CA LEU A 135 -0.47 -18.35 9.75
C LEU A 135 -0.89 -16.87 9.81
N GLU A 136 -1.50 -16.43 10.92
CA GLU A 136 -1.94 -15.03 11.04
C GLU A 136 -0.76 -14.06 11.11
N ASP A 137 0.34 -14.44 11.77
CA ASP A 137 1.56 -13.63 11.81
C ASP A 137 2.19 -13.52 10.42
N ILE A 138 2.27 -14.64 9.69
CA ILE A 138 2.72 -14.67 8.28
C ILE A 138 1.85 -13.75 7.43
N ARG A 139 0.52 -13.86 7.57
CA ARG A 139 -0.43 -13.05 6.82
C ARG A 139 -0.23 -11.57 7.07
N ASN A 140 -0.08 -11.16 8.32
CA ASN A 140 0.12 -9.76 8.68
C ASN A 140 1.44 -9.21 8.13
N ALA A 141 2.54 -9.96 8.30
CA ALA A 141 3.85 -9.58 7.80
C ALA A 141 3.85 -9.44 6.26
N LEU A 142 3.26 -10.40 5.55
CA LEU A 142 3.19 -10.36 4.09
C LEU A 142 2.23 -9.28 3.58
N ARG A 143 1.13 -9.00 4.30
CA ARG A 143 0.19 -7.93 3.90
C ARG A 143 0.80 -6.53 4.06
N GLU A 144 1.72 -6.35 5.00
CA GLU A 144 2.45 -5.08 5.19
C GLU A 144 3.39 -4.79 4.01
N ILE A 145 4.04 -5.81 3.46
CA ILE A 145 4.96 -5.63 2.34
C ILE A 145 4.25 -5.71 0.98
N ILE A 146 3.27 -6.60 0.80
CA ILE A 146 2.64 -6.81 -0.52
C ILE A 146 1.76 -5.58 -0.87
N PRO A 147 1.83 -5.07 -2.12
CA PRO A 147 1.01 -3.94 -2.55
C PRO A 147 -0.50 -4.21 -2.42
N ALA A 148 -1.27 -3.20 -1.98
CA ALA A 148 -2.71 -3.31 -1.68
C ALA A 148 -3.57 -3.89 -2.83
N HIS A 149 -3.14 -3.71 -4.08
CA HIS A 149 -3.85 -4.17 -5.27
C HIS A 149 -3.61 -5.65 -5.62
N LEU A 150 -2.65 -6.32 -4.97
CA LEU A 150 -2.41 -7.76 -5.17
C LEU A 150 -3.14 -8.57 -4.11
N ALA A 151 -3.90 -9.57 -4.57
CA ALA A 151 -4.50 -10.59 -3.72
C ALA A 151 -3.44 -11.59 -3.27
N VAL A 152 -3.57 -12.08 -2.04
CA VAL A 152 -2.62 -13.03 -1.44
C VAL A 152 -3.38 -14.31 -1.10
N VAL A 153 -2.98 -15.41 -1.72
CA VAL A 153 -3.59 -16.73 -1.50
C VAL A 153 -2.55 -17.65 -0.87
N PHE A 154 -2.95 -18.43 0.12
CA PHE A 154 -2.10 -19.43 0.77
C PHE A 154 -2.51 -20.82 0.31
N GLU A 155 -1.56 -21.59 -0.18
CA GLU A 155 -1.74 -23.00 -0.54
C GLU A 155 -0.93 -23.88 0.42
N PHE A 156 -1.60 -24.88 0.98
CA PHE A 156 -0.99 -25.84 1.90
C PHE A 156 -0.85 -27.20 1.23
N THR A 157 0.22 -27.91 1.57
CA THR A 157 0.43 -29.28 1.12
C THR A 157 -0.09 -30.26 2.16
N TYR A 158 -0.64 -31.38 1.70
CA TYR A 158 -1.15 -32.47 2.53
C TYR A 158 -0.68 -33.80 1.95
N LEU A 159 -0.76 -34.86 2.75
CA LEU A 159 -0.53 -36.22 2.27
C LEU A 159 -1.59 -36.58 1.22
N THR A 160 -1.14 -37.05 0.06
CA THR A 160 -2.05 -37.55 -0.98
C THR A 160 -2.16 -39.07 -0.93
N TRP A 161 -3.28 -39.62 -1.41
CA TRP A 161 -3.46 -41.08 -1.48
C TRP A 161 -2.37 -41.77 -2.31
N GLY A 162 -1.92 -41.16 -3.42
CA GLY A 162 -0.84 -41.73 -4.24
C GLY A 162 0.51 -41.76 -3.52
N GLU A 163 0.80 -40.78 -2.67
CA GLU A 163 2.00 -40.81 -1.82
C GLU A 163 1.87 -41.88 -0.73
N LEU A 164 0.72 -41.98 -0.06
CA LEU A 164 0.48 -43.00 0.95
C LEU A 164 0.61 -44.43 0.36
N ASP A 165 0.04 -44.66 -0.82
CA ASP A 165 0.14 -45.94 -1.52
C ASP A 165 1.58 -46.28 -1.92
N SER A 166 2.42 -45.26 -2.19
CA SER A 166 3.82 -45.45 -2.56
C SER A 166 4.72 -45.83 -1.38
N GLU A 167 4.28 -45.63 -0.14
CA GLU A 167 5.01 -46.05 1.07
C GLU A 167 4.94 -47.57 1.30
N GLU A 168 4.13 -48.30 0.51
CA GLU A 168 3.94 -49.76 0.60
C GLU A 168 3.67 -50.27 2.04
N LEU A 169 3.06 -49.43 2.88
CA LEU A 169 2.74 -49.75 4.27
C LEU A 169 1.69 -50.87 4.32
N SER A 170 1.95 -51.90 5.13
CA SER A 170 0.93 -52.90 5.43
C SER A 170 -0.14 -52.30 6.36
N TRP A 171 -1.38 -52.81 6.26
CA TRP A 171 -2.46 -52.41 7.16
C TRP A 171 -2.09 -52.58 8.64
N ASP A 172 -1.38 -53.67 9.00
CA ASP A 172 -0.90 -53.90 10.36
C ASP A 172 0.13 -52.84 10.83
N ALA A 173 1.05 -52.43 9.96
CA ALA A 173 2.04 -51.40 10.26
C ALA A 173 1.39 -50.03 10.42
N PHE A 174 0.38 -49.75 9.60
CA PHE A 174 -0.38 -48.50 9.62
C PHE A 174 -1.26 -48.39 10.88
N ASP A 175 -1.99 -49.45 11.25
CA ASP A 175 -2.79 -49.49 12.48
C ASP A 175 -1.92 -49.30 13.74
N THR A 176 -0.67 -49.76 13.69
CA THR A 176 0.29 -49.58 14.79
C THR A 176 0.70 -48.11 15.00
N LEU A 177 0.61 -47.26 13.97
CA LEU A 177 0.92 -45.83 14.08
C LEU A 177 -0.12 -45.07 14.93
N GLY A 178 -1.36 -45.59 15.04
CA GLY A 178 -2.40 -45.04 15.91
C GLY A 178 -2.77 -43.58 15.63
N LEU A 179 -2.57 -43.11 14.40
CA LEU A 179 -2.75 -41.70 14.01
C LEU A 179 -4.23 -41.34 13.92
N THR A 180 -4.57 -40.13 14.36
CA THR A 180 -5.86 -39.51 14.05
C THR A 180 -5.89 -39.03 12.60
N TRP A 181 -7.09 -38.78 12.06
CA TRP A 181 -7.24 -38.25 10.69
C TRP A 181 -6.44 -36.96 10.45
N ASN A 182 -6.41 -36.03 11.41
CA ASN A 182 -5.64 -34.79 11.30
C ASN A 182 -4.13 -35.05 11.25
N GLU A 183 -3.64 -36.05 11.99
CA GLU A 183 -2.22 -36.42 12.01
C GLU A 183 -1.83 -37.19 10.74
N LEU A 184 -2.75 -37.99 10.20
CA LEU A 184 -2.58 -38.67 8.93
C LEU A 184 -2.42 -37.68 7.77
N GLU A 185 -3.28 -36.66 7.69
CA GLU A 185 -3.28 -35.68 6.60
C GLU A 185 -1.95 -34.91 6.48
N VAL A 186 -1.15 -34.87 7.55
CA VAL A 186 0.17 -34.23 7.59
C VAL A 186 1.33 -35.22 7.73
N TYR A 187 1.05 -36.52 7.77
CA TYR A 187 2.06 -37.57 7.96
C TYR A 187 3.09 -37.54 6.84
N ARG A 188 4.36 -37.75 7.19
CA ARG A 188 5.48 -37.91 6.26
C ARG A 188 6.31 -39.09 6.74
N ALA A 189 6.50 -40.10 5.89
CA ALA A 189 7.49 -41.12 6.18
C ALA A 189 8.90 -40.49 6.14
N ASN A 190 9.74 -40.84 7.11
CA ASN A 190 11.13 -40.38 7.18
C ASN A 190 12.02 -41.13 6.19
#